data_AF-A0A290XAA3-F1
#
_entry.id   AF-A0A290XAA3-F1
#
_cell.length_a   1.000
_cell.length_b   1.000
_cell.length_c   1.000
_cell.angle_alpha   90.00
_cell.angle_beta   90.00
_cell.angle_gamma   90.00
#
_symmetry.space_group_name_H-M   'P 1'
#
loop_
_entity.id
_entity.type
_entity.pdbx_description
1 polymer ?
#
loop_
_entity_poly.entity_id
_entity_poly.type
_entity_poly.pdbx_seq_one_letter_code
_entity_poly.pdbx_strand_id
1 'polypeptide(L)'
;MRQVLMIAALPLSAAGLGLLMWSGMTTALLQLRPPGSAALHQLQLIGMLMGSALLVCGMLVRRFAPAPRLPTAPPGRRTRLLVWTTLGISVFLCALLIFGAWMRGGVWLAVLGVVQMLVAFGAVAAMASDHARPPSPPAWQQPLVLPVHLLLAMSTGLALLYLLMDRLLVSGSDGRTMLGTLAGLGICLALFKVVYWRAIDRLATAASRAHTFHAPRVAVLALAAGVPFAAWLLAPSGTVPATALLVMAASGVCAAAVLEHRLFLGEGATPARAAGHVS
;
A
#
# COMPACT_ATOMS: atom_id res chain seq x y z
N MET A 1 1.34 16.38 16.75
CA MET A 1 1.52 14.91 16.63
C MET A 1 0.25 14.16 16.18
N ARG A 2 -0.93 14.36 16.79
CA ARG A 2 -2.17 13.62 16.44
C ARG A 2 -2.57 13.67 14.95
N GLN A 3 -2.39 14.81 14.27
CA GLN A 3 -2.68 14.94 12.83
C GLN A 3 -1.75 14.11 11.93
N VAL A 4 -0.48 13.91 12.32
CA VAL A 4 0.47 13.13 11.50
C VAL A 4 0.14 11.64 11.58
N LEU A 5 -0.16 11.13 12.78
CA LEU A 5 -0.58 9.74 13.00
C LEU A 5 -1.84 9.39 12.21
N MET A 6 -2.79 10.30 12.15
CA MET A 6 -4.04 10.11 11.42
C MET A 6 -3.81 9.96 9.91
N ILE A 7 -2.97 10.82 9.35
CA ILE A 7 -2.63 10.80 7.92
C ILE A 7 -1.87 9.53 7.55
N ALA A 8 -1.08 8.99 8.47
CA ALA A 8 -0.39 7.72 8.27
C ALA A 8 -1.30 6.50 8.43
N ALA A 9 -2.48 6.61 9.05
CA ALA A 9 -3.30 5.45 9.41
C ALA A 9 -3.89 4.70 8.20
N LEU A 10 -4.38 5.44 7.21
CA LEU A 10 -4.88 4.87 5.95
C LEU A 10 -3.78 4.16 5.14
N PRO A 11 -2.63 4.81 4.84
CA PRO A 11 -1.54 4.14 4.15
C PRO A 11 -0.96 2.97 4.96
N LEU A 12 -0.97 3.03 6.30
CA LEU A 12 -0.56 1.90 7.14
C LEU A 12 -1.47 0.68 6.96
N SER A 13 -2.79 0.88 6.98
CA SER A 13 -3.75 -0.21 6.73
C SER A 13 -3.67 -0.75 5.30
N ALA A 14 -3.42 0.12 4.32
CA ALA A 14 -3.23 -0.26 2.92
C ALA A 14 -1.94 -1.07 2.71
N ALA A 15 -0.84 -0.66 3.37
CA ALA A 15 0.41 -1.41 3.38
C ALA A 15 0.25 -2.79 4.03
N GLY A 16 -0.51 -2.87 5.13
CA GLY A 16 -0.87 -4.14 5.77
C GLY A 16 -1.63 -5.08 4.83
N LEU A 17 -2.66 -4.58 4.15
CA LEU A 17 -3.39 -5.36 3.13
C LEU A 17 -2.50 -5.76 1.95
N GLY A 18 -1.61 -4.87 1.50
CA GLY A 18 -0.65 -5.18 0.45
C GLY A 18 0.30 -6.30 0.87
N LEU A 19 0.84 -6.24 2.08
CA LEU A 19 1.70 -7.27 2.63
C LEU A 19 0.96 -8.62 2.77
N LEU A 20 -0.30 -8.61 3.20
CA LEU A 20 -1.15 -9.81 3.26
C LEU A 20 -1.43 -10.39 1.87
N MET A 21 -1.62 -9.54 0.86
CA MET A 21 -1.83 -9.98 -0.52
C MET A 21 -0.58 -10.66 -1.09
N TRP A 22 0.60 -10.07 -0.93
CA TRP A 22 1.86 -10.71 -1.33
C TRP A 22 2.17 -11.97 -0.52
N SER A 23 1.83 -11.99 0.77
CA SER A 23 1.97 -13.18 1.61
C SER A 23 1.04 -14.31 1.14
N GLY A 24 -0.21 -14.02 0.78
CA GLY A 24 -1.14 -14.99 0.20
C GLY A 24 -0.67 -15.52 -1.16
N MET A 25 -0.16 -14.65 -2.03
CA MET A 25 0.39 -15.04 -3.32
C MET A 25 1.62 -15.93 -3.18
N THR A 26 2.56 -15.57 -2.31
CA THR A 26 3.76 -16.39 -2.04
C THR A 26 3.39 -17.72 -1.41
N THR A 27 2.40 -17.76 -0.51
CA THR A 27 1.82 -19.01 0.01
C THR A 27 1.38 -19.91 -1.14
N ALA A 28 0.57 -19.38 -2.05
CA ALA A 28 0.05 -20.15 -3.18
C ALA A 28 1.17 -20.70 -4.08
N LEU A 29 2.14 -19.86 -4.41
CA LEU A 29 3.27 -20.26 -5.26
C LEU A 29 4.18 -21.29 -4.59
N LEU A 30 4.42 -21.18 -3.29
CA LEU A 30 5.25 -22.12 -2.55
C LEU A 30 4.63 -23.52 -2.49
N GLN A 31 3.30 -23.60 -2.39
CA GLN A 31 2.60 -24.89 -2.37
C GLN A 31 2.50 -25.54 -3.75
N LEU A 32 2.67 -24.77 -4.83
CA LEU A 32 2.76 -25.28 -6.20
C LEU A 32 4.18 -25.73 -6.57
N ARG A 33 5.18 -25.43 -5.74
CA ARG A 33 6.59 -25.79 -5.97
C ARG A 33 7.00 -26.92 -5.00
N PRO A 34 7.82 -27.91 -5.43
CA PRO A 34 8.37 -28.95 -4.54
C PRO A 34 9.06 -28.38 -3.28
N PRO A 35 9.19 -29.17 -2.20
CA PRO A 35 9.28 -28.68 -0.82
C PRO A 35 10.31 -27.57 -0.64
N GLY A 36 9.79 -26.35 -0.46
CA GLY A 36 10.58 -25.17 -0.14
C GLY A 36 11.12 -25.22 1.28
N SER A 37 12.29 -24.62 1.48
CA SER A 37 13.00 -24.59 2.76
C SER A 37 12.15 -24.04 3.91
N ALA A 38 12.41 -24.51 5.13
CA ALA A 38 11.76 -24.02 6.36
C ALA A 38 11.83 -22.48 6.52
N ALA A 39 12.86 -21.85 5.96
CA ALA A 39 13.03 -20.39 5.98
C ALA A 39 11.91 -19.62 5.24
N LEU A 40 11.36 -20.19 4.16
CA LEU A 40 10.26 -19.56 3.41
C LEU A 40 8.94 -19.60 4.18
N HIS A 41 8.73 -20.65 4.98
CA HIS A 41 7.57 -20.75 5.87
C HIS A 41 7.62 -19.71 6.99
N GLN A 42 8.80 -19.50 7.58
CA GLN A 42 9.01 -18.48 8.61
C GLN A 42 8.78 -17.06 8.05
N LEU A 43 9.26 -16.78 6.84
CA LEU A 43 8.97 -15.53 6.13
C LEU A 43 7.48 -15.30 5.95
N GLN A 44 6.74 -16.32 5.51
CA GLN A 44 5.30 -16.24 5.27
C GLN A 44 4.52 -15.98 6.57
N LEU A 45 4.85 -16.68 7.65
CA LEU A 45 4.21 -16.50 8.95
C LEU A 45 4.46 -15.09 9.50
N ILE A 46 5.71 -14.62 9.48
CA ILE A 46 6.05 -13.28 9.97
C ILE A 46 5.41 -12.21 9.08
N GLY A 47 5.38 -12.42 7.76
CA GLY A 47 4.70 -11.53 6.80
C GLY A 47 3.20 -11.40 7.09
N MET A 48 2.52 -12.52 7.37
CA MET A 48 1.10 -12.53 7.73
C MET A 48 0.84 -11.85 9.07
N LEU A 49 1.66 -12.12 10.10
CA LEU A 49 1.53 -11.47 11.40
C LEU A 49 1.77 -9.96 11.31
N MET A 50 2.83 -9.54 10.62
CA MET A 50 3.14 -8.13 10.42
C MET A 50 2.05 -7.42 9.61
N GLY A 51 1.56 -8.04 8.52
CA GLY A 51 0.48 -7.49 7.71
C GLY A 51 -0.83 -7.33 8.51
N SER A 52 -1.16 -8.32 9.33
CA SER A 52 -2.31 -8.28 10.24
C SER A 52 -2.16 -7.20 11.30
N ALA A 53 -0.97 -7.09 11.91
CA ALA A 53 -0.67 -6.07 12.92
C ALA A 53 -0.77 -4.64 12.33
N LEU A 54 -0.19 -4.39 11.16
CA LEU A 54 -0.28 -3.10 10.46
C LEU A 54 -1.74 -2.73 10.14
N LEU A 55 -2.52 -3.71 9.68
CA LEU A 55 -3.94 -3.53 9.39
C LEU A 55 -4.74 -3.17 10.65
N VAL A 56 -4.58 -3.92 11.74
CA VAL A 56 -5.24 -3.66 13.03
C VAL A 56 -4.81 -2.32 13.61
N CYS A 57 -3.50 -2.01 13.62
CA CYS A 57 -2.99 -0.71 14.07
C CYS A 57 -3.60 0.44 13.27
N GLY A 58 -3.66 0.34 11.94
CA GLY A 58 -4.30 1.35 11.09
C GLY A 58 -5.78 1.54 11.43
N MET A 59 -6.52 0.45 11.69
CA MET A 59 -7.92 0.50 12.12
C MET A 59 -8.09 1.13 13.52
N LEU A 60 -7.24 0.77 14.48
CA LEU A 60 -7.28 1.32 15.84
C LEU A 60 -6.98 2.82 15.82
N VAL A 61 -5.94 3.25 15.10
CA VAL A 61 -5.62 4.69 14.98
C VAL A 61 -6.80 5.46 14.37
N ARG A 62 -7.49 4.90 13.37
CA ARG A 62 -8.71 5.52 12.79
C ARG A 62 -9.88 5.58 13.78
N ARG A 63 -10.01 4.62 14.70
CA ARG A 63 -11.07 4.59 15.72
C ARG A 63 -10.86 5.64 16.80
N PHE A 64 -9.61 5.89 17.20
CA PHE A 64 -9.27 6.81 18.29
C PHE A 64 -8.93 8.23 17.83
N ALA A 65 -8.69 8.44 16.53
CA ALA A 65 -8.46 9.78 15.99
C ALA A 65 -9.79 10.55 15.86
N PRO A 66 -9.82 11.84 16.23
CA PRO A 66 -10.98 12.71 15.96
C PRO A 66 -11.28 12.73 14.46
N ALA A 67 -12.56 12.66 14.10
CA ALA A 67 -12.98 12.66 12.70
C ALA A 67 -12.37 13.85 11.93
N PRO A 68 -11.85 13.64 10.71
CA PRO A 68 -11.37 14.75 9.90
C PRO A 68 -12.56 15.67 9.60
N ARG A 69 -12.30 16.98 9.48
CA ARG A 69 -13.31 17.96 9.03
C ARG A 69 -13.74 17.78 7.56
N LEU A 70 -13.33 16.69 6.91
CA LEU A 70 -13.82 16.29 5.60
C LEU A 70 -14.97 15.30 5.77
N PRO A 71 -15.98 15.30 4.87
CA PRO A 71 -17.07 14.34 4.88
C PRO A 71 -16.56 12.97 4.39
N THR A 72 -15.66 12.34 5.15
CA THR A 72 -15.34 10.93 4.94
C THR A 72 -16.49 10.12 5.54
N ALA A 73 -17.41 9.66 4.68
CA ALA A 73 -18.46 8.76 5.08
C ALA A 73 -17.86 7.56 5.84
N PRO A 74 -18.54 7.02 6.86
CA PRO A 74 -18.07 5.83 7.54
C PRO A 74 -17.85 4.70 6.53
N PRO A 75 -16.83 3.84 6.71
CA PRO A 75 -16.55 2.78 5.76
C PRO A 75 -17.79 1.90 5.55
N GLY A 76 -18.07 1.58 4.28
CA GLY A 76 -19.22 0.78 3.91
C GLY A 76 -19.21 -0.58 4.61
N ARG A 77 -20.41 -1.17 4.79
CA ARG A 77 -20.55 -2.53 5.35
C ARG A 77 -19.68 -3.54 4.60
N ARG A 78 -19.61 -3.41 3.26
CA ARG A 78 -18.80 -4.27 2.37
C ARG A 78 -17.30 -4.17 2.68
N THR A 79 -16.77 -2.95 2.82
CA THR A 79 -15.36 -2.71 3.13
C THR A 79 -14.99 -3.29 4.49
N ARG A 80 -15.83 -3.07 5.50
CA ARG A 80 -15.65 -3.69 6.83
C ARG A 80 -15.66 -5.22 6.74
N LEU A 81 -16.63 -5.80 6.04
CA LEU A 81 -16.72 -7.24 5.87
C LEU A 81 -15.44 -7.79 5.23
N LEU A 82 -14.98 -7.20 4.12
CA LEU A 82 -13.78 -7.65 3.41
C LEU A 82 -12.50 -7.54 4.26
N VAL A 83 -12.36 -6.47 5.04
CA VAL A 83 -11.23 -6.31 5.96
C VAL A 83 -11.25 -7.37 7.05
N TRP A 84 -12.41 -7.62 7.68
CA TRP A 84 -12.55 -8.65 8.71
C TRP A 84 -12.35 -10.06 8.15
N THR A 85 -12.84 -10.36 6.94
CA THR A 85 -12.58 -11.65 6.29
C THR A 85 -11.10 -11.82 5.96
N THR A 86 -10.42 -10.77 5.51
CA THR A 86 -8.96 -10.81 5.26
C THR A 86 -8.18 -11.12 6.54
N LEU A 87 -8.57 -10.51 7.67
CA LEU A 87 -7.98 -10.79 8.98
C LEU A 87 -8.28 -12.23 9.44
N GLY A 88 -9.53 -12.68 9.30
CA GLY A 88 -9.94 -14.03 9.67
C GLY A 88 -9.17 -15.11 8.90
N ILE A 89 -9.07 -14.96 7.57
CA ILE A 89 -8.30 -15.88 6.72
C ILE A 89 -6.81 -15.83 7.07
N SER A 90 -6.25 -14.64 7.34
CA SER A 90 -4.84 -14.50 7.76
C SER A 90 -4.54 -15.24 9.06
N VAL A 91 -5.38 -15.07 10.09
CA VAL A 91 -5.23 -15.74 11.39
C VAL A 91 -5.38 -17.25 11.22
N PHE A 92 -6.35 -17.70 10.42
CA PHE A 92 -6.55 -19.11 10.12
C PHE A 92 -5.34 -19.73 9.40
N LEU A 93 -4.80 -19.04 8.39
CA LEU A 93 -3.57 -19.46 7.70
C LEU A 93 -2.38 -19.51 8.66
N CYS A 94 -2.20 -18.50 9.52
CA CYS A 94 -1.14 -18.51 10.53
C CYS A 94 -1.25 -19.73 11.45
N ALA A 95 -2.46 -20.02 11.95
CA ALA A 95 -2.70 -21.19 12.79
C ALA A 95 -2.34 -22.49 12.07
N LEU A 96 -2.82 -22.67 10.83
CA LEU A 96 -2.52 -23.86 10.03
C LEU A 96 -1.01 -24.07 9.82
N LEU A 97 -0.26 -22.99 9.55
CA LEU A 97 1.19 -23.06 9.38
C LEU A 97 1.90 -23.44 10.68
N ILE A 98 1.48 -22.88 11.82
CA ILE A 98 2.02 -23.20 13.15
C ILE A 98 1.76 -24.68 13.49
N PHE A 99 0.57 -25.21 13.18
CA PHE A 99 0.22 -26.61 13.41
C PHE A 99 0.81 -27.59 12.38
N GLY A 100 1.69 -27.14 11.48
CA GLY A 100 2.41 -28.02 10.56
C GLY A 100 1.59 -28.49 9.35
N ALA A 101 0.48 -27.81 9.01
CA ALA A 101 -0.36 -28.20 7.87
C ALA A 101 0.36 -28.16 6.51
N TRP A 102 1.52 -27.49 6.44
CA TRP A 102 2.38 -27.44 5.25
C TRP A 102 2.88 -28.80 4.77
N MET A 103 2.95 -29.81 5.66
CA MET A 103 3.39 -31.18 5.31
C MET A 103 2.32 -32.02 4.58
N ARG A 104 1.03 -31.68 4.73
CA ARG A 104 -0.09 -32.53 4.27
C ARG A 104 -1.16 -31.79 3.48
N GLY A 105 -1.23 -30.47 3.60
CA GLY A 105 -2.35 -29.65 3.12
C GLY A 105 -2.03 -28.74 1.93
N GLY A 106 -1.02 -29.05 1.10
CA GLY A 106 -0.45 -28.10 0.15
C GLY A 106 -1.47 -27.43 -0.78
N VAL A 107 -2.35 -28.21 -1.44
CA VAL A 107 -3.38 -27.65 -2.33
C VAL A 107 -4.36 -26.73 -1.59
N TRP A 108 -4.80 -27.12 -0.39
CA TRP A 108 -5.71 -26.31 0.41
C TRP A 108 -5.07 -25.00 0.87
N LEU A 109 -3.80 -25.05 1.29
CA LEU A 109 -3.03 -23.85 1.62
C LEU A 109 -2.85 -22.95 0.40
N ALA A 110 -2.67 -23.53 -0.79
CA ALA A 110 -2.58 -22.77 -2.02
C ALA A 110 -3.89 -22.03 -2.33
N VAL A 111 -5.02 -22.74 -2.27
CA VAL A 111 -6.35 -22.16 -2.47
C VAL A 111 -6.61 -21.06 -1.45
N LEU A 112 -6.34 -21.29 -0.16
CA LEU A 112 -6.50 -20.29 0.89
C LEU A 112 -5.59 -19.07 0.67
N GLY A 113 -4.36 -19.26 0.18
CA GLY A 113 -3.45 -18.18 -0.20
C GLY A 113 -4.00 -17.32 -1.34
N VAL A 114 -4.56 -17.96 -2.38
CA VAL A 114 -5.25 -17.25 -3.48
C VAL A 114 -6.49 -16.52 -2.98
N VAL A 115 -7.31 -17.16 -2.15
CA VAL A 115 -8.50 -16.52 -1.56
C VAL A 115 -8.08 -15.32 -0.71
N GLN A 116 -7.05 -15.44 0.12
CA GLN A 116 -6.51 -14.32 0.90
C GLN A 116 -6.07 -13.16 0.01
N MET A 117 -5.34 -13.45 -1.08
CA MET A 117 -4.91 -12.46 -2.07
C MET A 117 -6.12 -11.73 -2.67
N LEU A 118 -7.13 -12.47 -3.13
CA LEU A 118 -8.33 -11.90 -3.76
C LEU A 118 -9.17 -11.06 -2.79
N VAL A 119 -9.32 -11.52 -1.55
CA VAL A 119 -10.08 -10.80 -0.52
C VAL A 119 -9.34 -9.54 -0.07
N ALA A 120 -8.01 -9.59 0.08
CA ALA A 120 -7.18 -8.43 0.39
C ALA A 120 -7.24 -7.38 -0.74
N PHE A 121 -7.13 -7.82 -2.00
CA PHE A 121 -7.31 -6.97 -3.16
C PHE A 121 -8.70 -6.33 -3.18
N GLY A 122 -9.74 -7.13 -2.93
CA GLY A 122 -11.12 -6.67 -2.81
C GLY A 122 -11.32 -5.64 -1.70
N ALA A 123 -10.63 -5.79 -0.56
CA ALA A 123 -10.67 -4.84 0.54
C ALA A 123 -10.07 -3.48 0.14
N VAL A 124 -8.90 -3.47 -0.54
CA VAL A 124 -8.30 -2.23 -1.06
C VAL A 124 -9.20 -1.58 -2.11
N ALA A 125 -9.78 -2.37 -3.01
CA ALA A 125 -10.70 -1.87 -4.02
C ALA A 125 -11.97 -1.26 -3.42
N ALA A 126 -12.55 -1.93 -2.42
CA ALA A 126 -13.72 -1.43 -1.70
C ALA A 126 -13.40 -0.14 -0.92
N MET A 127 -12.21 -0.04 -0.30
CA MET A 127 -11.75 1.19 0.33
C MET A 127 -11.64 2.34 -0.69
N ALA A 128 -11.07 2.10 -1.87
CA ALA A 128 -10.97 3.13 -2.92
C ALA A 128 -12.36 3.56 -3.41
N SER A 129 -13.28 2.61 -3.66
CA SER A 129 -14.65 2.91 -4.06
C SER A 129 -15.44 3.67 -3.00
N ASP A 130 -15.19 3.45 -1.71
CA ASP A 130 -15.83 4.21 -0.64
C ASP A 130 -15.48 5.70 -0.69
N HIS A 131 -14.28 6.06 -1.17
CA HIS A 131 -13.91 7.48 -1.37
C HIS A 131 -14.62 8.11 -2.57
N ALA A 132 -15.06 7.32 -3.55
CA ALA A 132 -15.72 7.82 -4.76
C ALA A 132 -17.24 8.02 -4.61
N ARG A 133 -17.84 7.69 -3.45
CA ARG A 133 -19.31 7.76 -3.27
C ARG A 133 -19.80 9.22 -3.11
N PRO A 134 -20.94 9.61 -3.70
CA PRO A 134 -21.54 10.93 -3.45
C PRO A 134 -21.82 11.15 -1.95
N PRO A 135 -21.55 12.34 -1.37
CA PRO A 135 -21.20 13.62 -2.01
C PRO A 135 -19.69 13.90 -2.15
N SER A 136 -18.87 12.92 -2.54
CA SER A 136 -17.42 13.12 -2.71
C SER A 136 -17.03 14.13 -3.81
N PRO A 137 -15.90 14.85 -3.65
CA PRO A 137 -15.33 15.74 -4.66
C PRO A 137 -15.07 15.05 -6.02
N PRO A 138 -15.12 15.80 -7.14
CA PRO A 138 -14.93 15.22 -8.49
C PRO A 138 -13.53 14.62 -8.70
N ALA A 139 -12.51 15.09 -7.98
CA ALA A 139 -11.16 14.52 -8.00
C ALA A 139 -11.10 13.08 -7.44
N TRP A 140 -12.01 12.73 -6.52
CA TRP A 140 -12.07 11.41 -5.89
C TRP A 140 -12.91 10.41 -6.70
N GLN A 141 -13.71 10.90 -7.65
CA GLN A 141 -14.56 10.08 -8.52
C GLN A 141 -13.84 9.62 -9.79
N GLN A 142 -12.59 10.06 -10.01
CA GLN A 142 -11.80 9.67 -11.18
C GLN A 142 -11.54 8.16 -11.18
N PRO A 143 -11.71 7.45 -12.32
CA PRO A 143 -11.53 6.01 -12.39
C PRO A 143 -10.10 5.55 -12.08
N LEU A 144 -9.10 6.43 -12.24
CA LEU A 144 -7.69 6.15 -11.94
C LEU A 144 -7.37 6.11 -10.43
N VAL A 145 -8.27 6.54 -9.55
CA VAL A 145 -8.07 6.49 -8.09
C VAL A 145 -7.88 5.05 -7.62
N LEU A 146 -8.69 4.12 -8.15
CA LEU A 146 -8.62 2.70 -7.82
C LEU A 146 -7.25 2.06 -8.16
N PRO A 147 -6.77 2.07 -9.42
CA PRO A 147 -5.48 1.47 -9.76
C PRO A 147 -4.31 2.12 -9.03
N VAL A 148 -4.36 3.42 -8.78
CA VAL A 148 -3.33 4.12 -7.99
C VAL A 148 -3.29 3.61 -6.54
N HIS A 149 -4.43 3.50 -5.86
CA HIS A 149 -4.45 2.97 -4.49
C HIS A 149 -4.00 1.51 -4.42
N LEU A 150 -4.36 0.70 -5.42
CA LEU A 150 -3.92 -0.68 -5.52
C LEU A 150 -2.41 -0.77 -5.73
N LEU A 151 -1.85 -0.05 -6.69
CA LEU A 151 -0.41 -0.03 -6.95
C LEU A 151 0.39 0.48 -5.76
N LEU A 152 -0.13 1.48 -5.04
CA LEU A 152 0.50 2.01 -3.84
C LEU A 152 0.45 1.02 -2.66
N ALA A 153 -0.68 0.36 -2.43
CA ALA A 153 -0.79 -0.71 -1.44
C ALA A 153 0.15 -1.88 -1.78
N MET A 154 0.25 -2.21 -3.07
CA MET A 154 1.14 -3.24 -3.59
C MET A 154 2.62 -2.92 -3.43
N SER A 155 3.05 -1.72 -3.81
CA SER A 155 4.44 -1.33 -3.70
C SER A 155 4.90 -1.22 -2.24
N THR A 156 4.06 -0.66 -1.36
CA THR A 156 4.34 -0.58 0.09
C THR A 156 4.40 -1.96 0.73
N GLY A 157 3.42 -2.84 0.44
CA GLY A 157 3.41 -4.22 0.92
C GLY A 157 4.62 -5.03 0.43
N LEU A 158 4.98 -4.88 -0.86
CA LEU A 158 6.13 -5.58 -1.44
C LEU A 158 7.45 -5.08 -0.83
N ALA A 159 7.59 -3.76 -0.63
CA ALA A 159 8.79 -3.19 -0.02
C ALA A 159 9.02 -3.72 1.40
N LEU A 160 7.94 -3.85 2.20
CA LEU A 160 8.02 -4.45 3.53
C LEU A 160 8.35 -5.95 3.47
N LEU A 161 7.76 -6.68 2.52
CA LEU A 161 8.09 -8.10 2.30
C LEU A 161 9.56 -8.27 1.94
N TYR A 162 10.11 -7.39 1.09
CA TYR A 162 11.51 -7.40 0.70
C TYR A 162 12.47 -7.09 1.84
N LEU A 163 12.12 -6.16 2.73
CA LEU A 163 12.88 -5.98 3.97
C LEU A 163 12.85 -7.23 4.85
N LEU A 164 11.71 -7.92 4.90
CA LEU A 164 11.59 -9.15 5.68
C LEU A 164 12.40 -10.29 5.07
N MET A 165 12.38 -10.42 3.73
CA MET A 165 13.21 -11.37 2.98
C MET A 165 14.69 -11.11 3.20
N ASP A 166 15.14 -9.86 3.08
CA ASP A 166 16.52 -9.45 3.31
C ASP A 166 17.00 -9.85 4.72
N ARG A 167 16.15 -9.68 5.73
CA ARG A 167 16.47 -10.01 7.13
C ARG A 167 16.45 -11.50 7.45
N LEU A 168 15.56 -12.28 6.82
CA LEU A 168 15.35 -13.70 7.17
C LEU A 168 16.10 -14.67 6.26
N LEU A 169 16.37 -14.31 5.00
CA LEU A 169 16.94 -15.22 4.01
C LEU A 169 18.45 -15.02 3.77
N VAL A 170 19.07 -13.96 4.30
CA VAL A 170 20.52 -13.65 4.11
C VAL A 170 20.96 -13.86 2.64
N SER A 171 20.12 -13.46 1.68
CA SER A 171 20.42 -13.62 0.25
C SER A 171 21.12 -12.37 -0.27
N GLY A 172 22.45 -12.33 -0.13
CA GLY A 172 23.27 -11.21 -0.62
C GLY A 172 23.19 -10.96 -2.14
N SER A 173 22.74 -11.92 -2.94
CA SER A 173 22.70 -11.82 -4.42
C SER A 173 21.40 -11.25 -5.00
N ASP A 174 20.27 -11.34 -4.28
CA ASP A 174 18.94 -11.05 -4.86
C ASP A 174 18.47 -9.62 -4.64
N GLY A 175 19.19 -8.82 -3.84
CA GLY A 175 18.81 -7.44 -3.54
C GLY A 175 18.63 -6.56 -4.78
N ARG A 176 19.41 -6.80 -5.84
CA ARG A 176 19.29 -6.04 -7.10
C ARG A 176 17.99 -6.34 -7.85
N THR A 177 17.54 -7.59 -7.87
CA THR A 177 16.28 -7.96 -8.54
C THR A 177 15.10 -7.40 -7.76
N MET A 178 15.17 -7.45 -6.42
CA MET A 178 14.18 -6.85 -5.50
C MET A 178 14.09 -5.33 -5.65
N LEU A 179 15.22 -4.63 -5.78
CA LEU A 179 15.23 -3.19 -6.07
C LEU A 179 14.67 -2.88 -7.47
N GLY A 180 14.98 -3.73 -8.46
CA GLY A 180 14.49 -3.58 -9.82
C GLY A 180 12.97 -3.69 -9.92
N THR A 181 12.36 -4.65 -9.22
CA THR A 181 10.90 -4.79 -9.18
C THR A 181 10.22 -3.63 -8.45
N LEU A 182 10.80 -3.13 -7.35
CA LEU A 182 10.31 -1.91 -6.68
C LEU A 182 10.42 -0.68 -7.58
N ALA A 183 11.54 -0.52 -8.30
CA ALA A 183 11.71 0.56 -9.26
C ALA A 183 10.69 0.48 -10.40
N GLY A 184 10.48 -0.71 -10.98
CA GLY A 184 9.47 -0.93 -12.01
C GLY A 184 8.05 -0.59 -11.57
N LEU A 185 7.65 -1.05 -10.37
CA LEU A 185 6.35 -0.71 -9.79
C LEU A 185 6.24 0.79 -9.46
N GLY A 186 7.30 1.40 -8.94
CA GLY A 186 7.37 2.83 -8.66
C GLY A 186 7.20 3.68 -9.91
N ILE A 187 7.87 3.34 -11.01
CA ILE A 187 7.71 3.99 -12.32
C ILE A 187 6.28 3.83 -12.84
N CYS A 188 5.72 2.62 -12.77
CA CYS A 188 4.34 2.36 -13.16
C CYS A 188 3.36 3.25 -12.36
N LEU A 189 3.50 3.30 -11.04
CA LEU A 189 2.73 4.17 -10.17
C LEU A 189 2.89 5.65 -10.54
N ALA A 190 4.11 6.10 -10.80
CA ALA A 190 4.41 7.46 -11.24
C ALA A 190 3.70 7.82 -12.56
N LEU A 191 3.68 6.90 -13.54
CA LEU A 191 2.97 7.09 -14.80
C LEU A 191 1.46 7.24 -14.58
N PHE A 192 0.85 6.33 -13.82
CA PHE A 192 -0.58 6.43 -13.48
C PHE A 192 -0.89 7.74 -12.75
N LYS A 193 0.01 8.20 -11.87
CA LYS A 193 -0.14 9.47 -11.16
C LYS A 193 -0.07 10.69 -12.05
N VAL A 194 0.87 10.72 -13.00
CA VAL A 194 0.95 11.81 -13.97
C VAL A 194 -0.31 11.87 -14.83
N VAL A 195 -0.83 10.72 -15.27
CA VAL A 195 -2.09 10.67 -16.03
C VAL A 195 -3.28 11.14 -15.18
N TYR A 196 -3.36 10.70 -13.93
CA TYR A 196 -4.38 11.14 -12.97
C TYR A 196 -4.37 12.65 -12.74
N TRP A 197 -3.19 13.24 -12.48
CA TRP A 197 -3.07 14.68 -12.27
C TRP A 197 -3.40 15.48 -13.52
N ARG A 198 -2.97 15.01 -14.71
CA ARG A 198 -3.38 15.62 -15.98
C ARG A 198 -4.90 15.63 -16.16
N ALA A 199 -5.60 14.56 -15.73
CA ALA A 199 -7.05 14.49 -15.78
C ALA A 199 -7.71 15.48 -14.81
N ILE A 200 -7.20 15.60 -13.58
CA ILE A 200 -7.70 16.59 -12.61
C ILE A 200 -7.44 18.02 -13.06
N ASP A 201 -6.24 18.31 -13.58
CA ASP A 201 -5.86 19.66 -14.00
C ASP A 201 -6.74 20.16 -15.15
N ARG A 202 -7.28 19.25 -15.98
CA ARG A 202 -8.28 19.57 -17.01
C ARG A 202 -9.66 19.93 -16.44
N LEU A 203 -10.00 19.40 -15.27
CA LEU A 203 -11.25 19.69 -14.56
C LEU A 203 -11.16 20.97 -13.70
N ALA A 204 -9.94 21.45 -13.44
CA ALA A 204 -9.68 22.62 -12.63
C ALA A 204 -9.95 23.93 -13.42
N THR A 205 -10.85 24.77 -12.87
CA THR A 205 -11.10 26.13 -13.37
C THR A 205 -9.87 27.04 -13.23
N ALA A 206 -9.77 28.12 -14.01
CA ALA A 206 -8.61 29.01 -14.02
C ALA A 206 -8.21 29.55 -12.61
N ALA A 207 -9.19 29.79 -11.73
CA ALA A 207 -8.95 30.23 -10.35
C ALA A 207 -8.37 29.13 -9.42
N SER A 208 -8.64 27.85 -9.70
CA SER A 208 -8.11 26.71 -8.91
C SER A 208 -6.72 26.26 -9.38
N ARG A 209 -6.33 26.58 -10.62
CA ARG A 209 -4.97 26.35 -11.15
C ARG A 209 -3.88 27.14 -10.42
N ALA A 210 -4.22 28.29 -9.82
CA ALA A 210 -3.27 29.14 -9.09
C ALA A 210 -2.78 28.53 -7.75
N HIS A 211 -3.51 27.56 -7.18
CA HIS A 211 -3.09 26.79 -5.99
C HIS A 211 -2.44 25.46 -6.40
N THR A 212 -1.43 25.53 -7.26
CA THR A 212 -0.88 24.35 -7.91
C THR A 212 0.02 23.58 -6.93
N PHE A 213 -0.41 22.36 -6.58
CA PHE A 213 0.33 21.41 -5.74
C PHE A 213 1.58 20.83 -6.44
N HIS A 214 2.32 21.62 -7.23
CA HIS A 214 3.44 21.13 -8.05
C HIS A 214 4.57 20.52 -7.21
N ALA A 215 5.04 21.23 -6.19
CA ALA A 215 6.11 20.74 -5.31
C ALA A 215 5.78 19.39 -4.63
N PRO A 216 4.64 19.21 -3.95
CA PRO A 216 4.33 17.94 -3.32
C PRO A 216 4.04 16.80 -4.33
N ARG A 217 3.49 17.12 -5.52
CA ARG A 217 3.33 16.13 -6.60
C ARG A 217 4.68 15.59 -7.09
N VAL A 218 5.65 16.48 -7.32
CA VAL A 218 7.03 16.09 -7.68
C VAL A 218 7.67 15.26 -6.57
N ALA A 219 7.47 15.64 -5.30
CA ALA A 219 7.97 14.87 -4.17
C ALA A 219 7.38 13.44 -4.11
N VAL A 220 6.09 13.24 -4.39
CA VAL A 220 5.51 11.89 -4.48
C VAL A 220 6.18 11.07 -5.58
N LEU A 221 6.39 11.64 -6.78
CA LEU A 221 7.06 10.92 -7.87
C LEU A 221 8.51 10.58 -7.52
N ALA A 222 9.24 11.53 -6.94
CA ALA A 222 10.62 11.34 -6.52
C ALA A 222 10.73 10.25 -5.45
N LEU A 223 9.83 10.23 -4.46
CA LEU A 223 9.83 9.23 -3.40
C LEU A 223 9.36 7.85 -3.87
N ALA A 224 8.32 7.78 -4.71
CA ALA A 224 7.73 6.53 -5.16
C ALA A 224 8.56 5.82 -6.25
N ALA A 225 9.13 6.57 -7.18
CA ALA A 225 9.87 6.04 -8.33
C ALA A 225 11.36 6.39 -8.27
N GLY A 226 11.67 7.66 -7.98
CA GLY A 226 13.05 8.16 -7.99
C GLY A 226 13.95 7.46 -6.97
N VAL A 227 13.49 7.30 -5.72
CA VAL A 227 14.29 6.66 -4.66
C VAL A 227 14.55 5.17 -4.97
N PRO A 228 13.55 4.32 -5.28
CA PRO A 228 13.81 2.93 -5.68
C PRO A 228 14.69 2.81 -6.94
N PHE A 229 14.49 3.68 -7.93
CA PHE A 229 15.29 3.67 -9.15
C PHE A 229 16.74 4.07 -8.91
N ALA A 230 16.99 5.12 -8.12
CA ALA A 230 18.33 5.52 -7.71
C ALA A 230 19.00 4.42 -6.89
N ALA A 231 18.29 3.79 -5.95
CA ALA A 231 18.79 2.67 -5.17
C ALA A 231 19.16 1.47 -6.07
N TRP A 232 18.34 1.18 -7.08
CA TRP A 232 18.64 0.14 -8.07
C TRP A 232 19.86 0.47 -8.94
N LEU A 233 20.04 1.72 -9.36
CA LEU A 233 21.21 2.17 -10.12
C LEU A 233 22.51 2.16 -9.29
N LEU A 234 22.42 2.37 -7.98
CA LEU A 234 23.56 2.33 -7.07
C LEU A 234 23.96 0.90 -6.68
N ALA A 235 23.03 -0.06 -6.74
CA ALA A 235 23.28 -1.46 -6.37
C ALA A 235 24.50 -2.12 -7.06
N PRO A 236 24.78 -1.90 -8.36
CA PRO A 236 25.95 -2.47 -9.05
C PRO A 236 27.29 -1.91 -8.56
N SER A 237 27.30 -0.73 -7.93
CA SER A 237 28.55 -0.10 -7.49
C SER A 237 29.22 -0.83 -6.32
N GLY A 238 28.46 -1.65 -5.57
CA GLY A 238 28.94 -2.35 -4.39
C GLY A 238 29.36 -1.46 -3.21
N THR A 239 29.24 -0.14 -3.33
CA THR A 239 29.69 0.83 -2.33
C THR A 239 28.75 0.93 -1.13
N VAL A 240 27.45 0.71 -1.34
CA VAL A 240 26.41 0.76 -0.31
C VAL A 240 25.82 -0.64 -0.14
N PRO A 241 25.67 -1.14 1.09
CA PRO A 241 25.07 -2.46 1.31
C PRO A 241 23.63 -2.50 0.77
N ALA A 242 23.26 -3.63 0.14
CA ALA A 242 21.93 -3.82 -0.45
C ALA A 242 20.80 -3.59 0.56
N THR A 243 21.02 -3.93 1.83
CA THR A 243 20.10 -3.70 2.93
C THR A 243 19.79 -2.21 3.12
N ALA A 244 20.79 -1.33 3.07
CA ALA A 244 20.61 0.11 3.20
C ALA A 244 19.86 0.69 2.00
N LEU A 245 20.16 0.21 0.79
CA LEU A 245 19.44 0.58 -0.43
C LEU A 245 17.98 0.15 -0.39
N LEU A 246 17.68 -1.05 0.12
CA LEU A 246 16.32 -1.55 0.31
C LEU A 246 15.56 -0.76 1.39
N VAL A 247 16.19 -0.44 2.52
CA VAL A 247 15.59 0.40 3.57
C VAL A 247 15.29 1.80 3.04
N MET A 248 16.19 2.37 2.23
CA MET A 248 15.98 3.65 1.56
C MET A 248 14.81 3.59 0.58
N ALA A 249 14.75 2.57 -0.28
CA ALA A 249 13.63 2.38 -1.21
C ALA A 249 12.30 2.19 -0.48
N ALA A 250 12.27 1.34 0.55
CA ALA A 250 11.06 1.07 1.34
C ALA A 250 10.56 2.31 2.10
N SER A 251 11.47 3.06 2.72
CA SER A 251 11.12 4.31 3.40
C SER A 251 10.63 5.37 2.42
N GLY A 252 11.24 5.47 1.23
CA GLY A 252 10.78 6.32 0.13
C GLY A 252 9.34 5.99 -0.29
N VAL A 253 9.05 4.72 -0.56
CA VAL A 253 7.71 4.27 -0.96
C VAL A 253 6.67 4.48 0.17
N CYS A 254 7.04 4.24 1.42
CA CYS A 254 6.17 4.52 2.57
C CYS A 254 5.89 6.03 2.74
N ALA A 255 6.93 6.86 2.61
CA ALA A 255 6.80 8.31 2.66
C ALA A 255 5.94 8.84 1.52
N ALA A 256 6.11 8.28 0.30
CA ALA A 256 5.27 8.58 -0.85
C ALA A 256 3.80 8.26 -0.55
N ALA A 257 3.50 7.11 0.08
CA ALA A 257 2.13 6.74 0.42
C ALA A 257 1.47 7.69 1.43
N VAL A 258 2.22 8.16 2.43
CA VAL A 258 1.75 9.15 3.41
C VAL A 258 1.54 10.51 2.76
N LEU A 259 2.48 10.97 1.94
CA LEU A 259 2.40 12.24 1.24
C LEU A 259 1.26 12.24 0.21
N GLU A 260 1.10 11.13 -0.49
CA GLU A 260 0.02 10.94 -1.45
C GLU A 260 -1.34 11.00 -0.76
N HIS A 261 -1.50 10.33 0.38
CA HIS A 261 -2.74 10.43 1.14
C HIS A 261 -3.01 11.87 1.61
N ARG A 262 -1.98 12.64 2.01
CA ARG A 262 -2.14 14.08 2.29
C ARG A 262 -2.62 14.87 1.09
N LEU A 263 -2.02 14.64 -0.07
CA LEU A 263 -2.37 15.34 -1.30
C LEU A 263 -3.80 15.03 -1.71
N PHE A 264 -4.20 13.76 -1.67
CA PHE A 264 -5.55 13.33 -1.98
C PHE A 264 -6.61 14.01 -1.08
N LEU A 265 -6.32 14.15 0.22
CA LEU A 265 -7.18 14.89 1.15
C LEU A 265 -7.21 16.39 0.83
N GLY A 266 -6.08 16.98 0.44
CA GLY A 266 -5.98 18.39 0.05
C GLY A 266 -6.74 18.71 -1.24
N GLU A 267 -6.65 17.83 -2.25
CA GLU A 267 -7.36 17.94 -3.53
C GLU A 267 -8.88 17.80 -3.35
N GLY A 268 -9.34 17.12 -2.29
CA GLY A 268 -10.75 16.96 -1.96
C GLY A 268 -11.33 18.04 -1.04
N ALA A 269 -10.51 18.88 -0.42
CA ALA A 269 -10.99 20.01 0.38
C ALA A 269 -11.45 21.13 -0.57
N THR A 270 -12.75 21.18 -0.86
CA THR A 270 -13.33 22.29 -1.64
C THR A 270 -12.96 23.65 -1.01
N PRO A 271 -12.68 24.68 -1.83
CA PRO A 271 -12.40 26.03 -1.34
C PRO A 271 -13.69 26.73 -0.89
N ALA A 272 -14.40 26.18 0.09
CA ALA A 272 -15.55 26.85 0.71
C ALA A 272 -15.14 28.12 1.51
N ARG A 273 -13.84 28.39 1.66
CA ARG A 273 -13.32 29.60 2.32
C ARG A 273 -13.26 30.85 1.44
N ALA A 274 -13.43 30.75 0.13
CA ALA A 274 -13.34 31.92 -0.75
C ALA A 274 -14.68 32.65 -0.97
N ALA A 275 -15.82 32.05 -0.60
CA ALA A 275 -17.15 32.63 -0.78
C ALA A 275 -17.73 33.29 0.50
N GLY A 276 -16.95 33.36 1.58
CA GLY A 276 -17.39 33.89 2.89
C GLY A 276 -17.02 35.34 3.18
N HIS A 277 -16.69 36.14 2.17
CA HIS A 277 -16.48 37.59 2.29
C HIS A 277 -17.25 38.34 1.19
N VAL A 278 -18.57 38.26 1.25
CA VAL A 278 -19.44 39.33 0.75
C VAL A 278 -20.57 39.50 1.77
N SER A 279 -20.86 40.78 2.05
CA SER A 279 -21.74 41.38 3.08
C SER A 279 -21.27 41.28 4.53
#